data_AF-A0A9D8PMC1-F1
#
_entry.id   AF-A0A9D8PMC1-F1
#
_cell.length_a   1.000
_cell.length_b   1.000
_cell.length_c   1.000
_cell.angle_alpha   90.00
_cell.angle_beta   90.00
_cell.angle_gamma   90.00
#
_symmetry.space_group_name_H-M   'P 1'
#
loop_
_entity.id
_entity.type
_entity.pdbx_description
1 polymer ?
#
loop_
_entity_poly.entity_id
_entity_poly.type
_entity_poly.pdbx_seq_one_letter_code
_entity_poly.pdbx_strand_id
1 'polypeptide(L)'
;RHQVIDIPKIKPFVIEHQLHRLICSHCHTSTRAELPAGVESGGFGPQLSALVGLLGGVYHLSHRKVQRLLDQFLGVELSTGAINAIRCRVSESLATLVEEAAAAIRKETVAHMDETGGPIGNADGNNPERKRGWLWVLVTPALAVFHLALSRSAEVARDVLGGAFEGILVTDRYGAYNWLPLNRRQICWAHIKRDFTAIAERTGVNKEMGRRLLELERQMFEQWHHWREGKISRQDLKICMQPIRQAIAKTLQEVSDLGFSKREKTPWASTVRTCRKILKVEPALWTFLDHPDVEPTNNAAERALRPAVIHRKLSYGVQSQRGALCQGRLLTVTTTLKQQGRDAMAFLVEAWEAHKNGLPAPSLLPQRD
;
A
#
# COMPACT_ATOMS: atom_id res chain seq x y z
N ARG A 1 23.20 23.76 -26.58
CA ARG A 1 21.74 24.05 -26.47
C ARG A 1 21.53 24.85 -25.19
N HIS A 2 20.89 26.03 -25.24
CA HIS A 2 20.58 26.84 -24.05
C HIS A 2 19.07 27.01 -23.97
N GLN A 3 18.49 26.75 -22.80
CA GLN A 3 17.06 26.86 -22.54
C GLN A 3 16.86 27.70 -21.29
N VAL A 4 15.95 28.66 -21.36
CA VAL A 4 15.41 29.38 -20.19
C VAL A 4 14.00 28.87 -19.99
N ILE A 5 13.69 28.39 -18.78
CA ILE A 5 12.38 27.85 -18.41
C ILE A 5 11.80 28.77 -17.35
N ASP A 6 10.60 29.29 -17.60
CA ASP A 6 9.85 30.16 -16.68
C ASP A 6 8.40 29.67 -16.55
N ILE A 7 7.70 30.05 -15.48
CA ILE A 7 6.32 29.65 -15.19
C ILE A 7 5.41 30.89 -15.25
N PRO A 8 4.48 30.97 -16.22
CA PRO A 8 3.57 32.10 -16.32
C PRO A 8 2.57 32.13 -15.15
N LYS A 9 1.99 33.30 -14.88
CA LYS A 9 0.92 33.43 -13.88
C LYS A 9 -0.28 32.57 -14.27
N ILE A 10 -0.60 31.57 -13.43
CA ILE A 10 -1.72 30.65 -13.63
C ILE A 10 -2.99 31.29 -13.07
N LYS A 11 -4.08 31.28 -13.84
CA LYS A 11 -5.39 31.83 -13.43
C LYS A 11 -6.48 30.76 -13.55
N PRO A 12 -7.48 30.75 -12.66
CA PRO A 12 -8.58 29.81 -12.75
C PRO A 12 -9.53 30.23 -13.88
N PHE A 13 -10.13 29.24 -14.53
CA PHE A 13 -11.23 29.44 -15.46
C PHE A 13 -12.55 29.27 -14.69
N VAL A 14 -13.41 30.30 -14.72
CA VAL A 14 -14.65 30.35 -13.94
C VAL A 14 -15.83 30.47 -14.90
N ILE A 15 -16.79 29.55 -14.79
CA ILE A 15 -18.10 29.64 -15.44
C ILE A 15 -19.12 30.01 -14.37
N GLU A 16 -19.78 31.15 -14.54
CA GLU A 16 -20.84 31.59 -13.63
C GLU A 16 -22.22 31.21 -14.19
N HIS A 17 -22.98 30.42 -13.42
CA HIS A 17 -24.37 30.10 -13.74
C HIS A 17 -25.32 30.93 -12.86
N GLN A 18 -26.06 31.83 -13.49
CA GLN A 18 -27.02 32.69 -12.79
C GLN A 18 -28.40 32.03 -12.76
N LEU A 19 -28.89 31.74 -11.55
CA LEU A 19 -30.19 31.08 -11.33
C LEU A 19 -31.20 32.06 -10.78
N HIS A 20 -32.21 32.38 -11.57
CA HIS A 20 -33.29 33.27 -11.15
C HIS A 20 -34.11 32.65 -10.02
N ARG A 21 -34.44 33.45 -9.02
CA ARG A 21 -35.35 33.10 -7.92
C ARG A 21 -36.52 34.07 -7.93
N LEU A 22 -37.74 33.53 -7.95
CA LEU A 22 -38.96 34.29 -7.84
C LEU A 22 -39.66 33.94 -6.53
N ILE A 23 -40.44 34.87 -5.99
CA ILE A 23 -41.27 34.67 -4.80
C ILE A 23 -42.70 34.98 -5.21
N CYS A 24 -43.61 34.03 -5.01
CA CYS A 24 -45.03 34.25 -5.28
C CYS A 24 -45.58 35.33 -4.34
N SER A 25 -46.18 36.38 -4.89
CA SER A 25 -46.76 37.49 -4.10
C SER A 25 -47.97 37.07 -3.25
N HIS A 26 -48.62 35.97 -3.60
CA HIS A 26 -49.80 35.47 -2.89
C HIS A 26 -49.45 34.46 -1.78
N CYS A 27 -48.66 33.42 -2.09
CA CYS A 27 -48.39 32.33 -1.13
C CYS A 27 -46.97 32.37 -0.53
N HIS A 28 -46.17 33.37 -0.89
CA HIS A 28 -44.77 33.56 -0.46
C HIS A 28 -43.83 32.39 -0.76
N THR A 29 -44.27 31.42 -1.56
CA THR A 29 -43.42 30.31 -1.99
C THR A 29 -42.33 30.82 -2.91
N SER A 30 -41.08 30.44 -2.62
CA SER A 30 -39.93 30.78 -3.45
C SER A 30 -39.59 29.63 -4.40
N THR A 31 -39.55 29.93 -5.70
CA THR A 31 -39.07 29.02 -6.74
C THR A 31 -37.72 29.52 -7.26
N ARG A 32 -36.80 28.61 -7.55
CA ARG A 32 -35.48 28.91 -8.13
C ARG A 32 -35.28 28.06 -9.37
N ALA A 33 -34.72 28.64 -10.43
CA ALA A 33 -34.31 27.91 -11.61
C ALA A 33 -33.31 26.79 -11.25
N GLU A 34 -33.41 25.67 -11.96
CA GLU A 34 -32.48 24.54 -11.83
C GLU A 34 -31.18 24.82 -12.56
N LEU A 35 -30.10 24.16 -12.15
CA LEU A 35 -28.86 24.19 -12.89
C LEU A 35 -29.05 23.54 -14.27
N PRO A 36 -28.41 24.08 -15.34
CA PRO A 36 -28.42 23.41 -16.64
C PRO A 36 -27.91 21.96 -16.53
N ALA A 37 -28.43 21.08 -17.40
CA ALA A 37 -27.98 19.70 -17.47
C ALA A 37 -26.44 19.63 -17.65
N GLY A 38 -25.79 18.76 -16.88
CA GLY A 38 -24.32 18.59 -16.90
C GLY A 38 -23.53 19.56 -16.01
N VAL A 39 -24.17 20.56 -15.39
CA VAL A 39 -23.51 21.42 -14.41
C VAL A 39 -23.51 20.76 -13.03
N GLU A 40 -22.32 20.64 -12.42
CA GLU A 40 -22.20 19.99 -11.12
C GLU A 40 -22.64 20.95 -10.00
N SER A 41 -23.59 20.51 -9.18
CA SER A 41 -24.10 21.28 -8.05
C SER A 41 -23.04 21.66 -7.01
N GLY A 42 -21.93 20.90 -6.97
CA GLY A 42 -20.80 21.15 -6.10
C GLY A 42 -19.89 22.31 -6.54
N GLY A 43 -20.06 22.85 -7.75
CA GLY A 43 -19.36 24.06 -8.22
C GLY A 43 -17.87 23.91 -8.53
N PHE A 44 -17.34 22.69 -8.61
CA PHE A 44 -15.91 22.45 -8.86
C PHE A 44 -15.70 21.67 -10.16
N GLY A 45 -14.86 22.19 -11.05
CA GLY A 45 -14.55 21.52 -12.32
C GLY A 45 -13.62 20.31 -12.17
N PRO A 46 -13.57 19.40 -13.16
CA PRO A 46 -12.76 18.19 -13.13
C PRO A 46 -11.28 18.43 -12.82
N GLN A 47 -10.67 19.44 -13.46
CA GLN A 47 -9.27 19.80 -13.23
C GLN A 47 -8.98 20.20 -11.77
N LEU A 48 -9.82 21.05 -11.19
CA LEU A 48 -9.64 21.46 -9.79
C LEU A 48 -9.85 20.27 -8.85
N SER A 49 -10.85 19.43 -9.12
CA SER A 49 -11.15 18.25 -8.32
C SER A 49 -10.01 17.24 -8.33
N ALA A 50 -9.50 16.91 -9.52
CA ALA A 50 -8.35 16.04 -9.72
C ALA A 50 -7.09 16.60 -9.02
N LEU A 51 -6.83 17.92 -9.14
CA LEU A 51 -5.68 18.55 -8.50
C LEU A 51 -5.76 18.44 -6.98
N VAL A 52 -6.92 18.71 -6.39
CA VAL A 52 -7.15 18.55 -4.94
C VAL A 52 -6.96 17.09 -4.51
N GLY A 53 -7.45 16.13 -5.30
CA GLY A 53 -7.24 14.70 -5.09
C GLY A 53 -5.76 14.33 -5.11
N LEU A 54 -5.02 14.81 -6.10
CA LEU A 54 -3.60 14.56 -6.31
C LEU A 54 -2.73 15.15 -5.19
N LEU A 55 -2.99 16.40 -4.80
CA LEU A 55 -2.25 17.09 -3.73
C LEU A 55 -2.38 16.37 -2.38
N GLY A 56 -3.57 15.84 -2.07
CA GLY A 56 -3.78 15.03 -0.87
C GLY A 56 -3.27 13.59 -0.99
N GLY A 57 -3.46 12.96 -2.15
CA GLY A 57 -3.17 11.55 -2.40
C GLY A 57 -1.69 11.26 -2.63
N VAL A 58 -1.07 11.95 -3.60
CA VAL A 58 0.33 11.76 -4.01
C VAL A 58 1.28 12.63 -3.21
N TYR A 59 0.96 13.90 -3.06
CA TYR A 59 1.85 14.88 -2.41
C TYR A 59 1.65 14.97 -0.89
N HIS A 60 0.66 14.24 -0.36
CA HIS A 60 0.43 14.10 1.08
C HIS A 60 0.28 15.44 1.81
N LEU A 61 -0.27 16.44 1.12
CA LEU A 61 -0.52 17.74 1.71
C LEU A 61 -1.74 17.68 2.65
N SER A 62 -1.60 18.29 3.82
CA SER A 62 -2.75 18.50 4.70
C SER A 62 -3.77 19.43 4.03
N HIS A 63 -5.04 19.35 4.42
CA HIS A 63 -6.09 20.20 3.82
C HIS A 63 -5.75 21.70 3.90
N ARG A 64 -5.14 22.16 5.00
CA ARG A 64 -4.67 23.55 5.15
C ARG A 64 -3.53 23.90 4.18
N LYS A 65 -2.62 22.97 3.89
CA LYS A 65 -1.57 23.18 2.89
C LYS A 65 -2.14 23.24 1.48
N VAL A 66 -3.11 22.37 1.16
CA VAL A 66 -3.85 22.43 -0.12
C VAL A 66 -4.55 23.77 -0.26
N GLN A 67 -5.31 24.20 0.75
CA GLN A 67 -5.98 25.50 0.77
C GLN A 67 -5.01 26.65 0.48
N ARG A 68 -3.90 26.73 1.22
CA ARG A 68 -2.89 27.79 1.03
C ARG A 68 -2.24 27.74 -0.35
N LEU A 69 -1.98 26.55 -0.88
CA LEU A 69 -1.37 26.40 -2.20
C LEU A 69 -2.32 26.89 -3.30
N LEU A 70 -3.59 26.49 -3.25
CA LEU A 70 -4.60 26.89 -4.23
C LEU A 70 -4.82 28.41 -4.22
N ASP A 71 -4.90 29.02 -3.05
CA ASP A 71 -5.02 30.47 -2.90
C ASP A 71 -3.76 31.17 -3.43
N GLN A 72 -2.58 30.80 -2.92
CA GLN A 72 -1.32 31.49 -3.23
C GLN A 72 -0.90 31.39 -4.71
N PHE A 73 -1.09 30.23 -5.34
CA PHE A 73 -0.59 30.00 -6.71
C PHE A 73 -1.67 30.13 -7.77
N LEU A 74 -2.93 29.85 -7.43
CA LEU A 74 -4.04 29.82 -8.39
C LEU A 74 -5.13 30.86 -8.10
N GLY A 75 -5.06 31.58 -6.98
CA GLY A 75 -6.12 32.51 -6.55
C GLY A 75 -7.47 31.81 -6.31
N VAL A 76 -7.45 30.53 -5.92
CA VAL A 76 -8.65 29.72 -5.69
C VAL A 76 -8.88 29.58 -4.19
N GLU A 77 -9.84 30.33 -3.67
CA GLU A 77 -10.23 30.30 -2.26
C GLU A 77 -11.21 29.15 -1.97
N LEU A 78 -10.77 28.17 -1.17
CA LEU A 78 -11.61 27.05 -0.72
C LEU A 78 -11.54 26.90 0.79
N SER A 79 -12.64 26.50 1.42
CA SER A 79 -12.61 26.04 2.82
C SER A 79 -12.02 24.63 2.92
N THR A 80 -11.51 24.26 4.09
CA THR A 80 -11.07 22.87 4.35
C THR A 80 -12.21 21.87 4.21
N GLY A 81 -13.45 22.28 4.51
CA GLY A 81 -14.66 21.49 4.28
C GLY A 81 -14.90 21.23 2.79
N ALA A 82 -14.75 22.25 1.94
CA ALA A 82 -14.87 22.11 0.49
C ALA A 82 -13.79 21.18 -0.08
N ILE A 83 -12.53 21.34 0.36
CA ILE A 83 -11.42 20.43 -0.01
C ILE A 83 -11.75 18.98 0.36
N ASN A 84 -12.27 18.75 1.57
CA ASN A 84 -12.65 17.41 1.99
C ASN A 84 -13.81 16.85 1.16
N ALA A 85 -14.82 17.67 0.83
CA ALA A 85 -15.94 17.28 -0.01
C ALA A 85 -15.48 16.89 -1.43
N ILE A 86 -14.59 17.68 -2.04
CA ILE A 86 -13.97 17.38 -3.33
C ILE A 86 -13.24 16.04 -3.27
N ARG A 87 -12.38 15.84 -2.26
CA ARG A 87 -11.64 14.57 -2.10
C ARG A 87 -12.55 13.36 -1.95
N CYS A 88 -13.69 13.51 -1.24
CA CYS A 88 -14.67 12.43 -1.11
C CYS A 88 -15.31 12.09 -2.47
N ARG A 89 -15.72 13.11 -3.24
CA ARG A 89 -16.26 12.90 -4.59
C ARG A 89 -15.23 12.25 -5.53
N VAL A 90 -13.95 12.65 -5.46
CA VAL A 90 -12.89 12.01 -6.26
C VAL A 90 -12.77 10.56 -5.83
N SER A 91 -12.76 10.29 -4.54
CA SER A 91 -12.76 8.92 -4.03
C SER A 91 -13.97 8.09 -4.49
N GLU A 92 -15.15 8.69 -4.66
CA GLU A 92 -16.34 8.02 -5.16
C GLU A 92 -16.16 7.62 -6.63
N SER A 93 -15.58 8.49 -7.46
CA SER A 93 -15.26 8.17 -8.86
C SER A 93 -14.23 7.05 -9.01
N LEU A 94 -13.45 6.76 -7.96
CA LEU A 94 -12.42 5.72 -7.94
C LEU A 94 -12.90 4.34 -7.45
N ALA A 95 -14.16 4.21 -7.04
CA ALA A 95 -14.65 3.00 -6.39
C ALA A 95 -14.50 1.73 -7.25
N THR A 96 -15.07 1.76 -8.46
CA THR A 96 -15.08 0.61 -9.39
C THR A 96 -13.68 0.27 -9.89
N LEU A 97 -12.79 1.25 -10.01
CA LEU A 97 -11.39 1.05 -10.42
C LEU A 97 -10.58 0.28 -9.37
N VAL A 98 -10.86 0.53 -8.09
CA VAL A 98 -10.23 -0.19 -6.98
C VAL A 98 -10.72 -1.64 -6.94
N GLU A 99 -12.00 -1.86 -7.22
CA GLU A 99 -12.59 -3.20 -7.33
C GLU A 99 -12.01 -3.97 -8.53
N GLU A 100 -11.85 -3.31 -9.69
CA GLU A 100 -11.20 -3.86 -10.89
C GLU A 100 -9.77 -4.30 -10.58
N ALA A 101 -8.97 -3.44 -9.94
CA ALA A 101 -7.60 -3.79 -9.56
C ALA A 101 -7.55 -4.95 -8.55
N ALA A 102 -8.43 -4.96 -7.55
CA ALA A 102 -8.50 -6.06 -6.59
C ALA A 102 -8.87 -7.39 -7.25
N ALA A 103 -9.82 -7.37 -8.20
CA ALA A 103 -10.20 -8.54 -8.98
C ALA A 103 -9.07 -9.04 -9.89
N ALA A 104 -8.27 -8.13 -10.43
CA ALA A 104 -7.13 -8.48 -11.28
C ALA A 104 -5.98 -9.09 -10.49
N ILE A 105 -5.59 -8.50 -9.33
CA ILE A 105 -4.53 -9.06 -8.48
C ILE A 105 -4.85 -10.50 -8.03
N ARG A 106 -6.12 -10.83 -7.80
CA ARG A 106 -6.53 -12.20 -7.42
C ARG A 106 -6.15 -13.25 -8.46
N LYS A 107 -5.93 -12.86 -9.71
CA LYS A 107 -5.57 -13.75 -10.82
C LYS A 107 -4.06 -13.82 -11.05
N GLU A 108 -3.27 -13.03 -10.31
CA GLU A 108 -1.82 -12.97 -10.45
C GLU A 108 -1.15 -14.19 -9.82
N THR A 109 -0.01 -14.59 -10.39
CA THR A 109 0.75 -15.74 -9.91
C THR A 109 1.57 -15.42 -8.67
N VAL A 110 1.93 -14.15 -8.48
CA VAL A 110 2.71 -13.65 -7.35
C VAL A 110 2.12 -12.32 -6.87
N ALA A 111 1.95 -12.21 -5.54
CA ALA A 111 1.56 -10.96 -4.91
C ALA A 111 2.36 -10.74 -3.62
N HIS A 112 2.48 -9.48 -3.24
CA HIS A 112 3.15 -9.02 -2.02
C HIS A 112 2.12 -8.41 -1.08
N MET A 113 2.16 -8.76 0.20
CA MET A 113 1.20 -8.22 1.17
C MET A 113 1.89 -7.80 2.46
N ASP A 114 1.50 -6.64 2.99
CA ASP A 114 2.00 -6.09 4.24
C ASP A 114 0.98 -5.14 4.87
N GLU A 115 1.22 -4.74 6.10
CA GLU A 115 0.31 -3.90 6.86
C GLU A 115 0.99 -3.02 7.90
N THR A 116 0.40 -1.84 8.11
CA THR A 116 0.89 -0.89 9.12
C THR A 116 -0.24 -0.36 9.98
N GLY A 117 -0.06 -0.41 11.29
CA GLY A 117 -1.08 0.02 12.23
C GLY A 117 -1.04 1.52 12.53
N GLY A 118 -2.19 2.17 12.63
CA GLY A 118 -2.37 3.59 12.96
C GLY A 118 -3.78 3.93 13.47
N PRO A 119 -4.03 5.17 13.93
CA PRO A 119 -5.37 5.58 14.33
C PRO A 119 -6.29 5.72 13.10
N ILE A 120 -7.46 5.07 13.16
CA ILE A 120 -8.51 5.06 12.13
C ILE A 120 -9.89 5.18 12.81
N GLY A 121 -10.76 6.06 12.31
CA GLY A 121 -12.20 6.05 12.64
C GLY A 121 -12.56 6.51 14.06
N ASN A 122 -11.70 7.28 14.73
CA ASN A 122 -11.90 7.63 16.15
C ASN A 122 -12.86 8.80 16.40
N ALA A 123 -13.36 9.48 15.37
CA ALA A 123 -14.13 10.72 15.50
C ALA A 123 -15.57 10.65 14.93
N ASP A 124 -15.95 9.57 14.25
CA ASP A 124 -17.27 9.42 13.60
C ASP A 124 -18.19 8.41 14.31
N GLY A 125 -17.80 7.92 15.48
CA GLY A 125 -18.58 6.97 16.28
C GLY A 125 -18.49 5.51 15.82
N ASN A 126 -17.86 5.24 14.66
CA ASN A 126 -17.76 3.88 14.10
C ASN A 126 -16.61 3.04 14.71
N ASN A 127 -15.86 3.62 15.66
CA ASN A 127 -14.84 2.93 16.46
C ASN A 127 -14.98 3.27 17.95
N PRO A 128 -16.09 2.87 18.62
CA PRO A 128 -16.39 3.28 19.99
C PRO A 128 -15.33 2.80 20.99
N GLU A 129 -14.75 1.62 20.73
CA GLU A 129 -13.67 1.03 21.54
C GLU A 129 -12.27 1.61 21.23
N ARG A 130 -12.16 2.56 20.28
CA ARG A 130 -10.89 3.17 19.83
C ARG A 130 -9.83 2.13 19.46
N LYS A 131 -10.25 1.05 18.80
CA LYS A 131 -9.36 -0.01 18.32
C LYS A 131 -8.30 0.57 17.39
N ARG A 132 -7.10 0.01 17.43
CA ARG A 132 -6.04 0.38 16.48
C ARG A 132 -6.46 -0.06 15.08
N GLY A 133 -6.41 0.88 14.14
CA GLY A 133 -6.63 0.61 12.73
C GLY A 133 -5.39 0.09 12.00
N TRP A 134 -5.60 -0.51 10.84
CA TRP A 134 -4.58 -1.13 10.00
C TRP A 134 -4.78 -0.74 8.55
N LEU A 135 -3.72 -0.24 7.93
CA LEU A 135 -3.62 -0.06 6.48
C LEU A 135 -2.93 -1.29 5.92
N TRP A 136 -3.67 -2.08 5.17
CA TRP A 136 -3.20 -3.22 4.40
C TRP A 136 -2.84 -2.78 2.99
N VAL A 137 -1.81 -3.38 2.41
CA VAL A 137 -1.49 -3.25 0.99
C VAL A 137 -1.31 -4.62 0.37
N LEU A 138 -1.84 -4.78 -0.84
CA LEU A 138 -1.59 -5.91 -1.72
C LEU A 138 -0.97 -5.37 -3.02
N VAL A 139 0.18 -5.90 -3.42
CA VAL A 139 1.01 -5.33 -4.49
C VAL A 139 1.47 -6.39 -5.47
N THR A 140 1.39 -6.08 -6.76
CA THR A 140 2.05 -6.80 -7.86
C THR A 140 2.93 -5.80 -8.63
N PRO A 141 3.69 -6.24 -9.65
CA PRO A 141 4.51 -5.31 -10.43
C PRO A 141 3.71 -4.15 -11.03
N ALA A 142 2.44 -4.39 -11.41
CA ALA A 142 1.63 -3.43 -12.15
C ALA A 142 0.45 -2.82 -11.36
N LEU A 143 0.06 -3.41 -10.22
CA LEU A 143 -1.10 -2.99 -9.44
C LEU A 143 -0.78 -2.92 -7.94
N ALA A 144 -1.46 -2.02 -7.23
CA ALA A 144 -1.42 -1.94 -5.78
C ALA A 144 -2.80 -1.59 -5.22
N VAL A 145 -3.32 -2.39 -4.28
CA VAL A 145 -4.61 -2.17 -3.62
C VAL A 145 -4.39 -1.94 -2.14
N PHE A 146 -4.96 -0.85 -1.62
CA PHE A 146 -4.91 -0.47 -0.21
C PHE A 146 -6.26 -0.62 0.44
N HIS A 147 -6.28 -1.22 1.64
CA HIS A 147 -7.50 -1.43 2.42
C HIS A 147 -7.29 -1.02 3.87
N LEU A 148 -8.22 -0.23 4.41
CA LEU A 148 -8.17 0.23 5.80
C LEU A 148 -9.22 -0.52 6.62
N ALA A 149 -8.78 -1.17 7.70
CA ALA A 149 -9.64 -1.95 8.59
C ALA A 149 -9.33 -1.70 10.07
N LEU A 150 -10.29 -1.99 10.96
CA LEU A 150 -10.11 -1.91 12.42
C LEU A 150 -9.59 -3.23 13.02
N SER A 151 -9.01 -4.11 12.20
CA SER A 151 -8.46 -5.40 12.60
C SER A 151 -7.24 -5.77 11.76
N ARG A 152 -6.31 -6.50 12.39
CA ARG A 152 -5.15 -7.14 11.76
C ARG A 152 -5.32 -8.65 11.59
N SER A 153 -6.55 -9.17 11.70
CA SER A 153 -6.81 -10.62 11.77
C SER A 153 -6.53 -11.34 10.45
N ALA A 154 -6.41 -12.67 10.54
CA ALA A 154 -6.35 -13.55 9.36
C ALA A 154 -7.59 -13.44 8.47
N GLU A 155 -8.75 -13.12 9.05
CA GLU A 155 -9.98 -12.85 8.31
C GLU A 155 -9.82 -11.63 7.39
N VAL A 156 -9.39 -10.50 7.93
CA VAL A 156 -9.14 -9.30 7.11
C VAL A 156 -8.07 -9.57 6.05
N ALA A 157 -7.01 -10.31 6.39
CA ALA A 157 -6.00 -10.69 5.40
C ALA A 157 -6.59 -11.52 4.24
N ARG A 158 -7.50 -12.46 4.54
CA ARG A 158 -8.23 -13.25 3.53
C ARG A 158 -9.16 -12.40 2.69
N ASP A 159 -9.87 -11.45 3.29
CA ASP A 159 -10.80 -10.57 2.58
C ASP A 159 -10.07 -9.64 1.61
N VAL A 160 -8.94 -9.06 2.05
CA VAL A 160 -8.10 -8.19 1.24
C VAL A 160 -7.46 -8.98 0.09
N LEU A 161 -6.93 -10.16 0.36
CA LEU A 161 -6.34 -11.01 -0.68
C LEU A 161 -7.40 -11.53 -1.66
N GLY A 162 -8.60 -11.84 -1.16
CA GLY A 162 -9.67 -12.49 -1.89
C GLY A 162 -9.54 -14.01 -1.90
N GLY A 163 -10.66 -14.71 -1.67
CA GLY A 163 -10.68 -16.18 -1.57
C GLY A 163 -10.27 -16.94 -2.84
N ALA A 164 -10.21 -16.27 -4.00
CA ALA A 164 -9.85 -16.86 -5.29
C ALA A 164 -8.35 -16.77 -5.63
N PHE A 165 -7.52 -16.13 -4.78
CA PHE A 165 -6.09 -16.05 -5.05
C PHE A 165 -5.44 -17.43 -4.88
N GLU A 166 -4.83 -17.95 -5.95
CA GLU A 166 -4.16 -19.26 -5.98
C GLU A 166 -2.62 -19.15 -6.08
N GLY A 167 -2.10 -17.95 -6.33
CA GLY A 167 -0.68 -17.69 -6.46
C GLY A 167 0.14 -17.79 -5.16
N ILE A 168 1.38 -17.32 -5.25
CA ILE A 168 2.36 -17.25 -4.17
C ILE A 168 2.29 -15.88 -3.51
N LEU A 169 2.12 -15.86 -2.19
CA LEU A 169 2.10 -14.63 -1.41
C LEU A 169 3.45 -14.41 -0.72
N VAL A 170 4.08 -13.26 -1.02
CA VAL A 170 5.30 -12.81 -0.36
C VAL A 170 4.92 -11.97 0.86
N THR A 171 5.26 -12.44 2.06
CA THR A 171 4.92 -11.77 3.33
C THR A 171 6.04 -11.88 4.36
N ASP A 172 5.89 -11.20 5.49
CA ASP A 172 6.69 -11.49 6.67
C ASP A 172 6.23 -12.81 7.36
N ARG A 173 6.67 -13.04 8.60
CA ARG A 173 6.24 -14.22 9.39
C ARG A 173 5.02 -13.95 10.26
N TYR A 174 4.20 -12.95 9.94
CA TYR A 174 3.03 -12.63 10.73
C TYR A 174 1.99 -13.77 10.68
N GLY A 175 1.40 -14.06 11.84
CA GLY A 175 0.53 -15.21 12.04
C GLY A 175 -0.79 -15.15 11.25
N ALA A 176 -1.22 -13.95 10.83
CA ALA A 176 -2.44 -13.80 10.03
C ALA A 176 -2.35 -14.50 8.65
N TYR A 177 -1.16 -14.85 8.20
CA TYR A 177 -0.92 -15.54 6.93
C TYR A 177 -0.79 -17.07 7.08
N ASN A 178 -0.91 -17.62 8.29
CA ASN A 178 -0.65 -19.04 8.55
C ASN A 178 -1.70 -20.01 7.99
N TRP A 179 -2.82 -19.49 7.50
CA TRP A 179 -3.82 -20.27 6.77
C TRP A 179 -3.37 -20.62 5.34
N LEU A 180 -2.36 -19.92 4.79
CA LEU A 180 -1.75 -20.28 3.51
C LEU A 180 -0.74 -21.41 3.70
N PRO A 181 -0.77 -22.44 2.83
CA PRO A 181 0.22 -23.51 2.87
C PRO A 181 1.61 -22.97 2.50
N LEU A 182 2.67 -23.60 3.04
CA LEU A 182 4.04 -23.10 2.91
C LEU A 182 4.52 -23.02 1.44
N ASN A 183 4.08 -23.92 0.57
CA ASN A 183 4.41 -23.91 -0.86
C ASN A 183 3.77 -22.74 -1.64
N ARG A 184 2.79 -22.05 -1.05
CA ARG A 184 2.16 -20.85 -1.62
C ARG A 184 2.63 -19.56 -0.93
N ARG A 185 3.76 -19.63 -0.23
CA ARG A 185 4.32 -18.51 0.52
C ARG A 185 5.77 -18.31 0.17
N GLN A 186 6.19 -17.06 0.12
CA GLN A 186 7.58 -16.67 0.24
C GLN A 186 7.74 -15.81 1.49
N ILE A 187 8.53 -16.29 2.44
CA ILE A 187 8.82 -15.54 3.65
C ILE A 187 9.94 -14.56 3.38
N CYS A 188 9.72 -13.30 3.76
CA CYS A 188 10.63 -12.20 3.53
C CYS A 188 11.97 -12.39 4.27
N TRP A 189 13.05 -12.57 3.51
CA TRP A 189 14.41 -12.71 4.05
C TRP A 189 14.90 -11.47 4.79
N ALA A 190 14.41 -10.27 4.47
CA ALA A 190 14.77 -9.06 5.21
C ALA A 190 14.34 -9.13 6.69
N HIS A 191 13.22 -9.81 7.00
CA HIS A 191 12.80 -10.04 8.38
C HIS A 191 13.66 -11.11 9.07
N ILE A 192 14.03 -12.16 8.34
CA ILE A 192 14.95 -13.21 8.84
C ILE A 192 16.32 -12.63 9.16
N LYS A 193 16.84 -11.75 8.29
CA LYS A 193 18.08 -11.01 8.54
C LYS A 193 18.00 -10.22 9.84
N ARG A 194 16.90 -9.49 10.10
CA ARG A 194 16.72 -8.75 11.37
C ARG A 194 16.71 -9.68 12.58
N ASP A 195 16.11 -10.87 12.47
CA ASP A 195 16.18 -11.89 13.52
C ASP A 195 17.61 -12.36 13.77
N PHE A 196 18.37 -12.62 12.70
CA PHE A 196 19.79 -13.02 12.80
C PHE A 196 20.66 -11.91 13.39
N THR A 197 20.45 -10.65 13.00
CA THR A 197 21.09 -9.47 13.59
C THR A 197 20.81 -9.38 15.08
N ALA A 198 19.54 -9.48 15.49
CA ALA A 198 19.16 -9.41 16.90
C ALA A 198 19.72 -10.59 17.74
N ILE A 199 20.06 -11.71 17.12
CA ILE A 199 20.79 -12.82 17.75
C ILE A 199 22.28 -12.49 17.84
N ALA A 200 22.87 -11.95 16.76
CA ALA A 200 24.28 -11.56 16.67
C ALA A 200 24.67 -10.43 17.63
N GLU A 201 23.72 -9.55 17.98
CA GLU A 201 23.92 -8.45 18.94
C GLU A 201 23.93 -8.90 20.41
N ARG A 202 23.64 -10.17 20.69
CA ARG A 202 23.72 -10.75 22.04
C ARG A 202 25.18 -11.09 22.40
N THR A 203 25.39 -11.83 23.47
CA THR A 203 26.71 -12.26 23.96
C THR A 203 26.91 -13.77 23.88
N GLY A 204 28.18 -14.19 23.94
CA GLY A 204 28.60 -15.60 23.93
C GLY A 204 28.12 -16.37 22.71
N VAL A 205 27.67 -17.61 22.92
CA VAL A 205 27.21 -18.54 21.87
C VAL A 205 26.13 -17.93 20.98
N ASN A 206 25.24 -17.08 21.52
CA ASN A 206 24.23 -16.40 20.71
C ASN A 206 24.86 -15.56 19.59
N LYS A 207 25.89 -14.79 19.93
CA LYS A 207 26.59 -13.90 19.00
C LYS A 207 27.25 -14.67 17.87
N GLU A 208 27.93 -15.75 18.23
CA GLU A 208 28.61 -16.63 17.28
C GLU A 208 27.62 -17.25 16.28
N MET A 209 26.50 -17.79 16.78
CA MET A 209 25.45 -18.37 15.94
C MET A 209 24.77 -17.32 15.06
N GLY A 210 24.46 -16.14 15.61
CA GLY A 210 23.88 -15.04 14.84
C GLY A 210 24.80 -14.57 13.71
N ARG A 211 26.11 -14.44 13.98
CA ARG A 211 27.11 -14.08 12.96
C ARG A 211 27.23 -15.14 11.87
N ARG A 212 27.24 -16.43 12.24
CA ARG A 212 27.25 -17.54 11.28
C ARG A 212 26.02 -17.50 10.38
N LEU A 213 24.83 -17.27 10.94
CA LEU A 213 23.59 -17.16 10.18
C LEU A 213 23.56 -15.93 9.25
N LEU A 214 24.07 -14.79 9.70
CA LEU A 214 24.22 -13.58 8.86
C LEU A 214 25.20 -13.80 7.71
N GLU A 215 26.30 -14.51 7.95
CA GLU A 215 27.27 -14.83 6.90
C GLU A 215 26.66 -15.73 5.82
N LEU A 216 25.87 -16.73 6.21
CA LEU A 216 25.12 -17.57 5.27
C LEU A 216 24.04 -16.79 4.51
N GLU A 217 23.34 -15.86 5.18
CA GLU A 217 22.38 -14.95 4.53
C GLU A 217 23.07 -14.04 3.51
N ARG A 218 24.25 -13.50 3.83
CA ARG A 218 25.06 -12.70 2.90
C ARG A 218 25.39 -13.50 1.65
N GLN A 219 25.90 -14.72 1.81
CA GLN A 219 26.23 -15.61 0.69
C GLN A 219 25.00 -15.91 -0.17
N MET A 220 23.84 -16.16 0.46
CA MET A 220 22.57 -16.38 -0.26
C MET A 220 22.22 -15.18 -1.16
N PHE A 221 22.26 -13.96 -0.62
CA PHE A 221 21.96 -12.76 -1.41
C PHE A 221 22.99 -12.51 -2.50
N GLU A 222 24.28 -12.80 -2.27
CA GLU A 222 25.31 -12.71 -3.31
C GLU A 222 25.00 -13.61 -4.50
N GLN A 223 24.64 -14.87 -4.27
CA GLN A 223 24.24 -15.77 -5.36
C GLN A 223 22.97 -15.27 -6.06
N TRP A 224 21.99 -14.79 -5.30
CA TRP A 224 20.77 -14.22 -5.87
C TRP A 224 21.06 -12.99 -6.76
N HIS A 225 21.92 -12.08 -6.32
CA HIS A 225 22.35 -10.93 -7.10
C HIS A 225 23.12 -11.33 -8.36
N HIS A 226 24.04 -12.30 -8.26
CA HIS A 226 24.72 -12.84 -9.44
C HIS A 226 23.75 -13.36 -10.49
N TRP A 227 22.69 -14.07 -10.08
CA TRP A 227 21.65 -14.53 -11.01
C TRP A 227 20.87 -13.35 -11.61
N ARG A 228 20.45 -12.38 -10.80
CA ARG A 228 19.72 -11.18 -11.26
C ARG A 228 20.53 -10.33 -12.26
N GLU A 229 21.84 -10.32 -12.11
CA GLU A 229 22.79 -9.63 -13.00
C GLU A 229 23.20 -10.46 -14.22
N GLY A 230 22.68 -11.69 -14.36
CA GLY A 230 22.99 -12.59 -15.48
C GLY A 230 24.37 -13.25 -15.42
N LYS A 231 25.05 -13.20 -14.27
CA LYS A 231 26.40 -13.80 -14.06
C LYS A 231 26.37 -15.31 -13.91
N ILE A 232 25.25 -15.88 -13.45
CA ILE A 232 25.05 -17.32 -13.29
C ILE A 232 23.68 -17.73 -13.84
N SER A 233 23.56 -18.97 -14.31
CA SER A 233 22.27 -19.48 -14.75
C SER A 233 21.33 -19.74 -13.57
N ARG A 234 20.04 -19.94 -13.86
CA ARG A 234 19.07 -20.34 -12.83
C ARG A 234 19.39 -21.71 -12.23
N GLN A 235 19.94 -22.62 -13.04
CA GLN A 235 20.36 -23.94 -12.57
C GLN A 235 21.55 -23.82 -11.61
N ASP A 236 22.53 -22.99 -11.95
CA ASP A 236 23.69 -22.73 -11.10
C ASP A 236 23.27 -22.08 -9.78
N LEU A 237 22.32 -21.13 -9.82
CA LEU A 237 21.74 -20.55 -8.60
C LEU A 237 21.20 -21.64 -7.68
N LYS A 238 20.42 -22.60 -8.19
CA LYS A 238 19.87 -23.70 -7.38
C LYS A 238 20.99 -24.55 -6.77
N ILE A 239 22.01 -24.90 -7.57
CA ILE A 239 23.17 -25.69 -7.13
C ILE A 239 23.94 -24.95 -6.02
N CYS A 240 24.29 -23.69 -6.24
CA CYS A 240 25.01 -22.86 -5.27
C CYS A 240 24.20 -22.61 -3.99
N MET A 241 22.86 -22.57 -4.09
CA MET A 241 22.01 -22.33 -2.92
C MET A 241 21.82 -23.56 -2.03
N GLN A 242 21.92 -24.78 -2.56
CA GLN A 242 21.77 -26.02 -1.79
C GLN A 242 22.67 -26.10 -0.54
N PRO A 243 24.00 -25.92 -0.63
CA PRO A 243 24.86 -25.98 0.56
C PRO A 243 24.54 -24.87 1.56
N ILE A 244 24.17 -23.66 1.09
CA ILE A 244 23.79 -22.53 1.95
C ILE A 244 22.51 -22.87 2.71
N ARG A 245 21.49 -23.38 2.01
CA ARG A 245 20.22 -23.83 2.60
C ARG A 245 20.45 -24.89 3.67
N GLN A 246 21.25 -25.92 3.36
CA GLN A 246 21.58 -26.99 4.31
C GLN A 246 22.33 -26.45 5.53
N ALA A 247 23.29 -25.55 5.34
CA ALA A 247 24.04 -24.94 6.44
C ALA A 247 23.16 -24.08 7.35
N ILE A 248 22.21 -23.32 6.79
CA ILE A 248 21.23 -22.55 7.57
C ILE A 248 20.34 -23.50 8.37
N ALA A 249 19.74 -24.50 7.71
CA ALA A 249 18.87 -25.47 8.37
C ALA A 249 19.60 -26.20 9.51
N LYS A 250 20.83 -26.67 9.25
CA LYS A 250 21.69 -27.31 10.26
C LYS A 250 21.97 -26.40 11.44
N THR A 251 22.38 -25.16 11.19
CA THR A 251 22.67 -24.20 12.27
C THR A 251 21.43 -23.90 13.12
N LEU A 252 20.27 -23.73 12.48
CA LEU A 252 19.01 -23.52 13.18
C LEU A 252 18.59 -24.75 14.01
N GLN A 253 18.83 -25.96 13.49
CA GLN A 253 18.53 -27.22 14.16
C GLN A 253 19.45 -27.45 15.37
N GLU A 254 20.76 -27.25 15.22
CA GLU A 254 21.76 -27.31 16.30
C GLU A 254 21.33 -26.46 17.50
N VAL A 255 20.95 -25.19 17.24
CA VAL A 255 20.46 -24.28 18.29
C VAL A 255 19.12 -24.74 18.86
N SER A 256 18.25 -25.32 18.03
CA SER A 256 16.93 -25.80 18.46
C SER A 256 17.01 -27.02 19.38
N ASP A 257 17.98 -27.90 19.14
CA ASP A 257 18.19 -29.17 19.85
C ASP A 257 18.84 -28.97 21.22
N LEU A 258 19.75 -28.00 21.33
CA LEU A 258 20.34 -27.61 22.63
C LEU A 258 19.28 -27.18 23.66
N GLY A 259 18.13 -26.69 23.20
CA GLY A 259 16.96 -26.48 24.04
C GLY A 259 17.16 -25.43 25.14
N PHE A 260 16.16 -25.36 26.02
CA PHE A 260 16.15 -24.49 27.18
C PHE A 260 15.06 -24.99 28.16
N SER A 261 15.13 -24.57 29.42
CA SER A 261 14.13 -24.98 30.43
C SER A 261 12.77 -24.28 30.22
N LYS A 262 11.64 -24.96 30.45
CA LYS A 262 10.28 -24.44 30.11
C LYS A 262 9.94 -23.03 30.62
N ARG A 263 10.52 -22.60 31.74
CA ARG A 263 10.29 -21.27 32.36
C ARG A 263 11.45 -20.28 32.14
N GLU A 264 12.44 -20.63 31.33
CA GLU A 264 13.62 -19.83 31.09
C GLU A 264 13.33 -18.61 30.21
N LYS A 265 13.68 -17.43 30.72
CA LYS A 265 13.49 -16.13 30.06
C LYS A 265 14.81 -15.48 29.63
N THR A 266 15.88 -16.27 29.49
CA THR A 266 17.20 -15.80 29.09
C THR A 266 17.23 -15.36 27.61
N PRO A 267 18.25 -14.58 27.20
CA PRO A 267 18.54 -14.33 25.79
C PRO A 267 18.70 -15.63 24.98
N TRP A 268 19.30 -16.67 25.58
CA TRP A 268 19.44 -17.99 24.97
C TRP A 268 18.09 -18.62 24.64
N ALA A 269 17.17 -18.67 25.61
CA ALA A 269 15.83 -19.18 25.39
C ALA A 269 15.08 -18.41 24.30
N SER A 270 15.33 -17.10 24.16
CA SER A 270 14.80 -16.29 23.05
C SER A 270 15.38 -16.72 21.69
N THR A 271 16.70 -16.96 21.62
CA THR A 271 17.39 -17.45 20.41
C THR A 271 16.80 -18.77 19.95
N VAL A 272 16.72 -19.76 20.86
CA VAL A 272 16.16 -21.09 20.55
C VAL A 272 14.72 -20.99 20.06
N ARG A 273 13.87 -20.15 20.70
CA ARG A 273 12.49 -19.92 20.23
C ARG A 273 12.44 -19.31 18.83
N THR A 274 13.33 -18.36 18.51
CA THR A 274 13.40 -17.77 17.17
C THR A 274 13.82 -18.81 16.14
N CYS A 275 14.87 -19.59 16.39
CA CYS A 275 15.32 -20.66 15.49
C CYS A 275 14.21 -21.69 15.23
N ARG A 276 13.52 -22.17 16.27
CA ARG A 276 12.38 -23.09 16.14
C ARG A 276 11.24 -22.50 15.30
N LYS A 277 10.95 -21.19 15.44
CA LYS A 277 9.94 -20.52 14.61
C LYS A 277 10.36 -20.39 13.15
N ILE A 278 11.65 -20.22 12.87
CA ILE A 278 12.17 -20.14 11.49
C ILE A 278 12.10 -21.53 10.84
N LEU A 279 12.52 -22.58 11.54
CA LEU A 279 12.46 -23.96 11.05
C LEU A 279 11.04 -24.38 10.61
N LYS A 280 10.01 -23.97 11.35
CA LYS A 280 8.60 -24.24 10.99
C LYS A 280 8.17 -23.71 9.63
N VAL A 281 8.83 -22.67 9.12
CA VAL A 281 8.51 -22.03 7.84
C VAL A 281 9.65 -22.12 6.84
N GLU A 282 10.68 -22.93 7.12
CA GLU A 282 11.89 -23.03 6.32
C GLU A 282 11.62 -23.29 4.83
N PRO A 283 10.69 -24.19 4.44
CA PRO A 283 10.43 -24.42 3.02
C PRO A 283 9.99 -23.15 2.28
N ALA A 284 9.20 -22.30 2.94
CA ALA A 284 8.70 -21.05 2.38
C ALA A 284 9.77 -19.94 2.31
N LEU A 285 10.98 -20.15 2.84
CA LEU A 285 12.09 -19.22 2.65
C LEU A 285 12.68 -19.31 1.23
N TRP A 286 12.51 -20.45 0.56
CA TRP A 286 13.25 -20.77 -0.66
C TRP A 286 12.38 -20.85 -1.91
N THR A 287 11.09 -20.50 -1.81
CA THR A 287 10.13 -20.50 -2.92
C THR A 287 10.63 -19.71 -4.14
N PHE A 288 11.36 -18.62 -3.90
CA PHE A 288 12.01 -17.81 -4.93
C PHE A 288 13.06 -18.54 -5.77
N LEU A 289 13.49 -19.75 -5.40
CA LEU A 289 14.39 -20.59 -6.20
C LEU A 289 13.63 -21.38 -7.26
N ASP A 290 12.37 -21.73 -7.01
CA ASP A 290 11.56 -22.51 -7.92
C ASP A 290 10.69 -21.64 -8.82
N HIS A 291 10.37 -20.43 -8.38
CA HIS A 291 9.56 -19.47 -9.11
C HIS A 291 10.38 -18.21 -9.44
N PRO A 292 10.68 -17.92 -10.73
CA PRO A 292 11.57 -16.82 -11.12
C PRO A 292 10.99 -15.43 -10.83
N ASP A 293 9.65 -15.30 -10.84
CA ASP A 293 8.95 -14.03 -10.59
C ASP A 293 8.78 -13.71 -9.10
N VAL A 294 9.19 -14.64 -8.22
CA VAL A 294 9.12 -14.47 -6.77
C VAL A 294 10.42 -13.85 -6.28
N GLU A 295 10.30 -12.73 -5.57
CA GLU A 295 11.42 -12.05 -4.93
C GLU A 295 11.68 -12.62 -3.52
N PRO A 296 12.93 -12.75 -3.05
CA PRO A 296 13.24 -13.25 -1.70
C PRO A 296 12.78 -12.30 -0.57
N THR A 297 12.37 -11.07 -0.91
CA THR A 297 11.98 -10.03 0.05
C THR A 297 10.62 -9.43 -0.27
N ASN A 298 9.95 -8.88 0.74
CA ASN A 298 8.67 -8.19 0.59
C ASN A 298 8.82 -6.68 0.32
N ASN A 299 9.92 -6.28 -0.33
CA ASN A 299 10.26 -4.87 -0.54
C ASN A 299 9.21 -4.12 -1.37
N ALA A 300 8.43 -4.81 -2.20
CA ALA A 300 7.35 -4.18 -2.98
C ALA A 300 6.25 -3.61 -2.07
N ALA A 301 5.70 -4.42 -1.16
CA ALA A 301 4.67 -3.98 -0.21
C ALA A 301 5.22 -2.96 0.80
N GLU A 302 6.42 -3.19 1.35
CA GLU A 302 7.05 -2.25 2.30
C GLU A 302 7.26 -0.85 1.65
N ARG A 303 7.71 -0.81 0.39
CA ARG A 303 7.87 0.46 -0.36
C ARG A 303 6.54 1.12 -0.65
N ALA A 304 5.50 0.36 -0.99
CA ALA A 304 4.17 0.90 -1.25
C ALA A 304 3.53 1.52 0.01
N LEU A 305 3.78 0.97 1.21
CA LEU A 305 3.29 1.53 2.47
C LEU A 305 4.00 2.82 2.91
N ARG A 306 5.28 3.00 2.53
CA ARG A 306 6.11 4.10 3.04
C ARG A 306 5.52 5.50 2.87
N PRO A 307 4.95 5.89 1.71
CA PRO A 307 4.32 7.20 1.56
C PRO A 307 3.14 7.40 2.51
N ALA A 308 2.28 6.39 2.66
CA ALA A 308 1.15 6.42 3.60
C ALA A 308 1.62 6.51 5.07
N VAL A 309 2.70 5.81 5.44
CA VAL A 309 3.31 5.91 6.78
C VAL A 309 3.82 7.33 7.05
N ILE A 310 4.44 7.98 6.07
CA ILE A 310 4.91 9.37 6.20
C ILE A 310 3.72 10.32 6.34
N HIS A 311 2.73 10.19 5.45
CA HIS A 311 1.51 11.01 5.50
C HIS A 311 0.80 10.88 6.87
N ARG A 312 0.68 9.66 7.41
CA ARG A 312 0.11 9.41 8.73
C ARG A 312 0.83 10.18 9.84
N LYS A 313 2.16 10.30 9.79
CA LYS A 313 2.93 11.06 10.78
C LYS A 313 2.61 12.56 10.72
N LEU A 314 2.27 13.09 9.54
CA LEU A 314 1.90 14.50 9.34
C LEU A 314 0.43 14.77 9.66
N SER A 315 -0.46 13.80 9.41
CA SER A 315 -1.91 13.97 9.54
C SER A 315 -2.50 13.42 10.84
N TYR A 316 -1.70 12.72 11.65
CA TYR A 316 -2.13 11.95 12.83
C TYR A 316 -3.17 10.87 12.50
N GLY A 317 -3.07 10.28 11.30
CA GLY A 317 -3.95 9.21 10.81
C GLY A 317 -5.29 9.70 10.25
N VAL A 318 -6.29 8.83 10.31
CA VAL A 318 -7.61 9.03 9.69
C VAL A 318 -8.68 9.00 10.76
N GLN A 319 -9.59 9.97 10.75
CA GLN A 319 -10.53 10.15 11.86
C GLN A 319 -11.94 9.58 11.58
N SER A 320 -12.25 9.18 10.34
CA SER A 320 -13.55 8.63 9.96
C SER A 320 -13.46 7.49 8.94
N GLN A 321 -14.48 6.66 8.87
CA GLN A 321 -14.62 5.58 7.88
C GLN A 321 -14.62 6.14 6.45
N ARG A 322 -15.35 7.23 6.20
CA ARG A 322 -15.34 7.91 4.89
C ARG A 322 -13.94 8.41 4.51
N GLY A 323 -13.21 8.97 5.48
CA GLY A 323 -11.81 9.36 5.28
C GLY A 323 -10.91 8.15 4.98
N ALA A 324 -11.21 7.00 5.56
CA ALA A 324 -10.43 5.78 5.38
C ALA A 324 -10.64 5.22 3.97
N LEU A 325 -11.88 5.16 3.50
CA LEU A 325 -12.21 4.81 2.11
C LEU A 325 -11.52 5.75 1.12
N CYS A 326 -11.61 7.07 1.36
CA CYS A 326 -10.96 8.07 0.52
C CYS A 326 -9.45 7.87 0.43
N GLN A 327 -8.79 7.62 1.57
CA GLN A 327 -7.36 7.35 1.59
C GLN A 327 -7.01 6.05 0.86
N GLY A 328 -7.73 4.95 1.11
CA GLY A 328 -7.47 3.66 0.47
C GLY A 328 -7.60 3.73 -1.06
N ARG A 329 -8.66 4.37 -1.56
CA ARG A 329 -8.90 4.49 -3.01
C ARG A 329 -7.87 5.38 -3.71
N LEU A 330 -7.58 6.55 -3.13
CA LEU A 330 -6.55 7.45 -3.68
C LEU A 330 -5.17 6.78 -3.68
N LEU A 331 -4.77 6.10 -2.60
CA LEU A 331 -3.50 5.38 -2.54
C LEU A 331 -3.43 4.26 -3.58
N THR A 332 -4.51 3.48 -3.73
CA THR A 332 -4.63 2.41 -4.73
C THR A 332 -4.38 2.93 -6.13
N VAL A 333 -5.16 3.93 -6.56
CA VAL A 333 -5.09 4.46 -7.92
C VAL A 333 -3.74 5.13 -8.16
N THR A 334 -3.31 6.02 -7.27
CA THR A 334 -2.07 6.80 -7.49
C THR A 334 -0.80 5.95 -7.40
N THR A 335 -0.76 4.94 -6.52
CA THR A 335 0.37 4.01 -6.46
C THR A 335 0.42 3.13 -7.70
N THR A 336 -0.74 2.64 -8.15
CA THR A 336 -0.86 1.83 -9.36
C THR A 336 -0.43 2.59 -10.61
N LEU A 337 -0.91 3.82 -10.80
CA LEU A 337 -0.51 4.66 -11.95
C LEU A 337 0.99 4.95 -11.93
N LYS A 338 1.57 5.17 -10.74
CA LYS A 338 3.02 5.33 -10.59
C LYS A 338 3.79 4.06 -10.99
N GLN A 339 3.32 2.87 -10.63
CA GLN A 339 3.93 1.60 -11.03
C GLN A 339 3.90 1.41 -12.56
N GLN A 340 2.81 1.84 -13.19
CA GLN A 340 2.60 1.75 -14.63
C GLN A 340 3.23 2.91 -15.41
N GLY A 341 3.83 3.91 -14.75
CA GLY A 341 4.38 5.10 -15.42
C GLY A 341 3.33 6.02 -16.06
N ARG A 342 2.07 5.97 -15.60
CA ARG A 342 0.94 6.74 -16.15
C ARG A 342 0.76 8.07 -15.40
N ASP A 343 0.27 9.08 -16.11
CA ASP A 343 -0.02 10.40 -15.55
C ASP A 343 -1.22 10.36 -14.61
N ALA A 344 -0.96 10.52 -13.30
CA ALA A 344 -1.98 10.51 -12.27
C ALA A 344 -2.95 11.69 -12.36
N MET A 345 -2.51 12.86 -12.83
CA MET A 345 -3.39 14.02 -12.97
C MET A 345 -4.39 13.79 -14.09
N ALA A 346 -3.90 13.41 -15.27
CA ALA A 346 -4.74 13.14 -16.44
C ALA A 346 -5.78 12.04 -16.14
N PHE A 347 -5.36 10.95 -15.51
CA PHE A 347 -6.24 9.85 -15.16
C PHE A 347 -7.32 10.23 -14.13
N LEU A 348 -6.98 11.04 -13.12
CA LEU A 348 -7.96 11.51 -12.13
C LEU A 348 -9.01 12.45 -12.76
N VAL A 349 -8.63 13.25 -13.75
CA VAL A 349 -9.56 14.07 -14.53
C VAL A 349 -10.51 13.17 -15.33
N GLU A 350 -9.98 12.21 -16.07
CA GLU A 350 -10.77 11.27 -16.88
C GLU A 350 -11.75 10.47 -16.01
N ALA A 351 -11.28 9.92 -14.88
CA ALA A 351 -12.13 9.18 -13.95
C ALA A 351 -13.24 10.05 -13.35
N TRP A 352 -12.94 11.32 -13.04
CA TRP A 352 -13.94 12.26 -12.55
C TRP A 352 -14.99 12.58 -13.61
N GLU A 353 -14.57 12.89 -14.84
CA GLU A 353 -15.47 13.20 -15.95
C GLU A 353 -16.37 12.02 -16.30
N ALA A 354 -15.81 10.80 -16.32
CA ALA A 354 -16.58 9.59 -16.55
C ALA A 354 -17.66 9.42 -15.47
N HIS A 355 -17.29 9.54 -14.20
CA HIS A 355 -18.24 9.42 -13.09
C HIS A 355 -19.33 10.48 -13.13
N LYS A 356 -18.96 11.75 -13.38
CA LYS A 356 -19.90 12.86 -13.47
C LYS A 356 -20.93 12.67 -14.59
N ASN A 357 -20.49 12.14 -15.74
CA ASN A 357 -21.33 11.99 -16.93
C ASN A 357 -22.00 10.61 -17.02
N GLY A 358 -21.82 9.73 -16.02
CA GLY A 358 -22.35 8.37 -16.07
C GLY A 358 -21.73 7.50 -17.17
N LEU A 359 -20.52 7.84 -17.61
CA LEU A 359 -19.77 7.10 -18.63
C LEU A 359 -18.93 5.98 -17.97
N PRO A 360 -18.49 4.98 -18.74
CA PRO A 360 -17.55 3.98 -18.25
C PRO A 360 -16.28 4.62 -17.70
N ALA A 361 -15.86 4.19 -16.51
CA ALA A 361 -14.60 4.64 -15.91
C ALA A 361 -13.40 4.18 -16.75
N PRO A 362 -12.30 4.95 -16.77
CA PRO A 362 -11.07 4.48 -17.39
C PRO A 362 -10.53 3.26 -16.64
N SER A 363 -9.89 2.33 -17.36
CA SER A 363 -9.35 1.13 -16.72
C SER A 363 -8.04 1.43 -15.99
N LEU A 364 -7.93 0.88 -14.78
CA LEU A 364 -6.69 0.90 -14.00
C LEU A 364 -5.77 -0.26 -14.37
N LEU A 365 -6.26 -1.22 -15.16
CA LEU A 365 -5.45 -2.31 -15.68
C LEU A 365 -4.39 -1.80 -16.65
N PRO A 366 -3.22 -2.45 -16.72
CA PRO A 366 -2.21 -2.14 -17.72
C PRO A 366 -2.81 -2.31 -19.12
N GLN A 367 -2.60 -1.31 -19.98
CA GLN A 367 -2.83 -1.48 -21.40
C GLN A 367 -1.75 -2.44 -21.91
N ARG A 368 -2.17 -3.57 -22.48
CA ARG A 368 -1.24 -4.51 -23.11
C ARG A 368 -0.80 -3.87 -24.42
N ASP A 369 0.48 -3.57 -24.55
CA ASP A 369 1.12 -3.26 -25.83
C ASP A 369 1.17 -4.51 -26.72
#